data_AF-A0A7K5EP28-F1
#
_entry.id   AF-A0A7K5EP28-F1
#
_cell.length_a   1.000
_cell.length_b   1.000
_cell.length_c   1.000
_cell.angle_alpha   90.00
_cell.angle_beta   90.00
_cell.angle_gamma   90.00
#
_symmetry.space_group_name_H-M   'P 1'
#
loop_
_entity.id
_entity.type
_entity.pdbx_description
1 polymer ?
#
loop_
_entity_poly.entity_id
_entity_poly.type
_entity_poly.pdbx_seq_one_letter_code
_entity_poly.pdbx_strand_id
1 'polypeptide(L)'
;VALQGFSGPSHAALALGCDLRAAKEEQEQDRERAPGRAVGSEPCIQSELAIRIGRAGLQPGKHPDIYHPQNKAENGEPYQRRRPVGSPPSPPAFPVPRGHPGAAVAGSSSWRRITLMILAITIHNVPEGLAVGVGFGAVGKSASATFQSARNLAIGIGIQNFPEGLAVSLPLRGAGFSPWKAFWYGQLSGMVEPLAGVLGALAVALAEPLLPYALGFAAGAMVYVVMDDIIPEAQTSGNGKLASWTSILGFVVMMSLDVGLG
;
A
#
# COMPACT_ATOMS: atom_id res chain seq x y z
N VAL A 1 15.64 23.63 57.53
CA VAL A 1 16.50 22.99 58.56
C VAL A 1 16.03 21.54 58.65
N ALA A 2 16.77 20.50 58.27
CA ALA A 2 18.20 20.31 58.16
C ALA A 2 18.60 19.54 56.87
N LEU A 3 19.83 19.81 56.43
CA LEU A 3 20.58 19.23 55.33
C LEU A 3 21.38 18.01 55.79
N GLN A 4 21.66 17.08 54.85
CA GLN A 4 22.88 16.27 54.61
C GLN A 4 22.42 15.03 53.80
N GLY A 5 22.84 14.69 52.58
CA GLY A 5 24.04 15.03 51.81
C GLY A 5 24.98 13.82 51.78
N PHE A 6 24.90 12.94 50.77
CA PHE A 6 25.99 12.03 50.39
C PHE A 6 25.89 11.61 48.91
N SER A 7 26.96 11.93 48.18
CA SER A 7 27.28 11.55 46.80
C SER A 7 27.95 10.16 46.74
N GLY A 8 27.74 9.39 45.66
CA GLY A 8 28.53 8.18 45.31
C GLY A 8 27.92 7.33 44.17
N PRO A 9 28.71 6.67 43.30
CA PRO A 9 28.36 6.47 41.88
C PRO A 9 27.57 5.20 41.52
N SER A 10 26.58 5.35 40.63
CA SER A 10 25.83 4.27 39.98
C SER A 10 26.55 3.76 38.71
N HIS A 11 27.66 3.02 38.85
CA HIS A 11 28.29 2.36 37.68
C HIS A 11 28.70 0.89 37.90
N ALA A 12 28.32 0.25 39.01
CA ALA A 12 28.71 -1.13 39.30
C ALA A 12 27.63 -2.21 39.03
N ALA A 13 26.42 -1.84 38.58
CA ALA A 13 25.32 -2.80 38.39
C ALA A 13 25.18 -3.33 36.94
N LEU A 14 25.90 -2.76 35.96
CA LEU A 14 25.78 -3.16 34.54
C LEU A 14 26.77 -4.25 34.10
N ALA A 15 27.79 -4.58 34.91
CA ALA A 15 28.82 -5.54 34.51
C ALA A 15 28.47 -7.01 34.83
N LEU A 16 27.63 -7.28 35.84
CA LEU A 16 27.32 -8.65 36.28
C LEU A 16 26.27 -9.37 35.41
N GLY A 17 25.55 -8.67 34.54
CA GLY A 17 24.51 -9.25 33.68
C GLY A 17 25.00 -9.76 32.31
N CYS A 18 26.09 -9.20 31.78
CA CYS A 18 26.65 -9.61 30.48
C CYS A 18 27.42 -10.92 30.58
N ASP A 19 28.16 -11.14 31.67
CA ASP A 19 28.97 -12.36 31.84
C ASP A 19 28.11 -13.62 32.04
N LEU A 20 26.90 -13.49 32.62
CA LEU A 20 25.98 -14.62 32.80
C LEU A 20 25.21 -14.99 31.52
N ARG A 21 25.06 -14.06 30.57
CA ARG A 21 24.45 -14.34 29.25
C ARG A 21 25.45 -14.94 28.28
N ALA A 22 26.70 -14.48 28.29
CA ALA A 22 27.77 -15.05 27.47
C ALA A 22 28.06 -16.52 27.84
N ALA A 23 28.05 -16.87 29.12
CA ALA A 23 28.28 -18.24 29.58
C ALA A 23 27.14 -19.23 29.23
N LYS A 24 25.93 -18.73 28.91
CA LYS A 24 24.79 -19.58 28.52
C LYS A 24 24.76 -19.84 27.01
N GLU A 25 25.38 -18.98 26.21
CA GLU A 25 25.47 -19.15 24.75
C GLU A 25 26.59 -20.15 24.36
N GLU A 26 27.68 -20.26 25.13
CA GLU A 26 28.72 -21.27 24.88
C GLU A 26 28.28 -22.71 25.20
N GLN A 27 27.38 -22.95 26.16
CA GLN A 27 26.95 -24.31 26.51
C GLN A 27 25.95 -24.94 25.52
N GLU A 28 25.19 -24.13 24.78
CA GLU A 28 24.26 -24.65 23.78
C GLU A 28 24.94 -24.88 22.42
N GLN A 29 26.05 -24.17 22.16
CA GLN A 29 26.81 -24.28 20.92
C GLN A 29 27.82 -25.44 20.91
N ASP A 30 28.24 -25.94 22.09
CA ASP A 30 29.16 -27.09 22.21
C ASP A 30 28.45 -28.47 22.29
N ARG A 31 27.12 -28.51 22.41
CA ARG A 31 26.35 -29.77 22.47
C ARG A 31 26.08 -30.40 21.10
N GLU A 32 26.35 -29.70 20.00
CA GLU A 32 26.18 -30.23 18.63
C GLU A 32 27.48 -30.71 17.96
N ARG A 33 28.63 -30.71 18.65
CA ARG A 33 29.93 -31.02 18.02
C ARG A 33 30.72 -32.14 18.70
N ALA A 34 30.34 -33.40 18.44
CA ALA A 34 31.22 -34.56 18.61
C ALA A 34 30.88 -35.70 17.61
N PRO A 35 31.84 -36.58 17.24
CA PRO A 35 32.00 -37.06 15.86
C PRO A 35 31.70 -38.55 15.61
N GLY A 36 31.41 -38.92 14.35
CA GLY A 36 31.86 -40.21 13.77
C GLY A 36 30.88 -41.06 12.92
N ARG A 37 31.20 -41.15 11.61
CA ARG A 37 30.92 -42.23 10.61
C ARG A 37 29.44 -42.51 10.20
N ALA A 38 29.06 -42.65 8.92
CA ALA A 38 29.78 -42.89 7.66
C ALA A 38 28.88 -42.66 6.41
N VAL A 39 29.52 -42.19 5.32
CA VAL A 39 29.25 -42.43 3.86
C VAL A 39 28.06 -41.72 3.16
N GLY A 40 28.41 -40.88 2.18
CA GLY A 40 27.52 -40.39 1.11
C GLY A 40 28.05 -39.09 0.47
N SER A 41 28.81 -39.21 -0.62
CA SER A 41 29.53 -38.16 -1.35
C SER A 41 28.63 -37.31 -2.28
N GLU A 42 28.71 -35.97 -2.20
CA GLU A 42 29.06 -35.00 -3.29
C GLU A 42 28.62 -33.55 -2.97
N PRO A 43 29.30 -32.51 -3.51
CA PRO A 43 29.46 -31.23 -2.82
C PRO A 43 28.74 -30.00 -3.42
N CYS A 44 28.57 -29.02 -2.52
CA CYS A 44 28.64 -27.57 -2.66
C CYS A 44 27.62 -26.79 -3.53
N ILE A 45 26.83 -26.01 -2.79
CA ILE A 45 26.07 -24.82 -3.17
C ILE A 45 26.92 -23.83 -3.98
N GLN A 46 26.43 -23.38 -5.15
CA GLN A 46 26.40 -21.93 -5.41
C GLN A 46 25.39 -21.53 -6.48
N SER A 47 24.49 -20.67 -6.03
CA SER A 47 23.68 -19.71 -6.76
C SER A 47 24.37 -19.13 -7.99
N GLU A 48 23.71 -19.18 -9.15
CA GLU A 48 23.89 -18.19 -10.21
C GLU A 48 22.59 -18.06 -11.01
N LEU A 49 22.03 -16.86 -10.85
CA LEU A 49 20.87 -16.31 -11.53
C LEU A 49 21.28 -16.04 -12.99
N ALA A 50 21.03 -16.98 -13.90
CA ALA A 50 21.40 -16.83 -15.31
C ALA A 50 20.50 -15.79 -16.03
N ILE A 51 20.84 -14.51 -15.89
CA ILE A 51 20.39 -13.44 -16.77
C ILE A 51 21.21 -13.56 -18.07
N ARG A 52 20.55 -13.95 -19.17
CA ARG A 52 21.15 -13.99 -20.51
C ARG A 52 21.29 -12.58 -21.10
N ILE A 53 22.42 -11.93 -20.88
CA ILE A 53 22.83 -10.74 -21.64
C ILE A 53 23.73 -11.19 -22.79
N GLY A 54 23.23 -10.98 -24.02
CA GLY A 54 23.92 -11.26 -25.27
C GLY A 54 25.18 -10.41 -25.42
N ARG A 55 26.29 -11.10 -25.65
CA ARG A 55 27.61 -10.56 -25.98
C ARG A 55 27.69 -10.34 -27.49
N ALA A 56 27.84 -9.08 -27.93
CA ALA A 56 28.31 -8.75 -29.27
C ALA A 56 29.39 -7.66 -29.19
N GLY A 57 30.63 -8.08 -29.47
CA GLY A 57 31.79 -7.33 -29.97
C GLY A 57 31.99 -5.85 -29.61
N LEU A 58 32.99 -5.60 -28.77
CA LEU A 58 33.77 -4.35 -28.75
C LEU A 58 34.65 -4.25 -30.01
N GLN A 59 34.57 -3.13 -30.73
CA GLN A 59 35.68 -2.61 -31.56
C GLN A 59 35.89 -1.13 -31.21
N PRO A 60 37.11 -0.68 -30.89
CA PRO A 60 37.37 0.71 -30.51
C PRO A 60 37.90 1.55 -31.69
N GLY A 61 37.35 2.77 -31.83
CA GLY A 61 38.03 3.92 -32.44
C GLY A 61 37.67 4.25 -33.90
N LYS A 62 37.00 5.40 -34.11
CA LYS A 62 37.38 6.49 -35.06
C LYS A 62 36.29 7.59 -35.17
N HIS A 63 36.75 8.83 -34.91
CA HIS A 63 36.32 10.18 -35.34
C HIS A 63 34.87 10.70 -35.15
N PRO A 64 34.69 11.95 -34.64
CA PRO A 64 33.40 12.62 -34.54
C PRO A 64 33.20 13.57 -35.71
N ASP A 65 32.15 13.39 -36.54
CA ASP A 65 31.77 14.41 -37.52
C ASP A 65 30.27 14.41 -37.82
N ILE A 66 29.67 15.57 -37.49
CA ILE A 66 28.59 16.26 -38.21
C ILE A 66 27.13 15.79 -37.95
N TYR A 67 26.49 16.53 -37.03
CA TYR A 67 25.07 16.85 -37.10
C TYR A 67 24.83 17.80 -38.29
N HIS A 68 23.95 17.41 -39.22
CA HIS A 68 23.23 18.33 -40.10
C HIS A 68 21.75 17.91 -40.16
N PRO A 69 20.80 18.76 -39.79
CA PRO A 69 19.38 18.48 -39.98
C PRO A 69 18.97 18.92 -41.39
N GLN A 70 18.29 18.07 -42.15
CA GLN A 70 17.52 18.52 -43.30
C GLN A 70 16.11 17.95 -43.29
N ASN A 71 15.20 18.90 -43.14
CA ASN A 71 13.76 18.81 -43.28
C ASN A 71 13.44 18.58 -44.77
N LYS A 72 12.60 17.59 -45.10
CA LYS A 72 11.82 17.61 -46.34
C LYS A 72 10.57 16.75 -46.22
N ALA A 73 9.44 17.44 -46.15
CA ALA A 73 8.13 16.89 -46.48
C ALA A 73 8.12 16.43 -47.94
N GLU A 74 7.59 15.25 -48.22
CA GLU A 74 6.90 14.98 -49.48
C GLU A 74 5.94 13.81 -49.32
N ASN A 75 4.66 14.12 -49.51
CA ASN A 75 3.55 13.19 -49.58
C ASN A 75 3.55 12.61 -51.02
N GLY A 76 3.65 11.29 -51.19
CA GLY A 76 3.71 10.66 -52.50
C GLY A 76 3.20 9.22 -52.50
N GLU A 77 2.07 9.02 -53.16
CA GLU A 77 1.38 7.77 -53.53
C GLU A 77 2.29 6.51 -53.65
N PRO A 78 1.93 5.37 -53.04
CA PRO A 78 2.67 4.14 -53.26
C PRO A 78 2.34 3.55 -54.64
N TYR A 79 3.36 3.57 -55.50
CA TYR A 79 3.45 2.87 -56.78
C TYR A 79 2.88 1.44 -56.73
N GLN A 80 1.90 1.17 -57.60
CA GLN A 80 1.42 -0.17 -57.96
C GLN A 80 2.58 -1.06 -58.44
N ARG A 81 2.93 -2.10 -57.66
CA ARG A 81 3.91 -3.12 -58.06
C ARG A 81 3.24 -4.15 -58.98
N ARG A 82 3.60 -4.13 -60.28
CA ARG A 82 3.25 -5.18 -61.27
C ARG A 82 3.54 -6.58 -60.72
N ARG A 83 2.55 -7.48 -60.76
CA ARG A 83 2.73 -8.93 -60.48
C ARG A 83 3.50 -9.59 -61.63
N PRO A 84 4.55 -10.41 -61.36
CA PRO A 84 5.08 -11.34 -62.35
C PRO A 84 4.13 -12.53 -62.52
N VAL A 85 3.97 -12.97 -63.76
CA VAL A 85 3.24 -14.18 -64.16
C VAL A 85 4.04 -15.42 -63.72
N GLY A 86 3.37 -16.36 -63.05
CA GLY A 86 3.92 -17.67 -62.68
C GLY A 86 4.29 -17.81 -61.19
N SER A 87 3.31 -18.20 -60.36
CA SER A 87 3.57 -18.71 -58.99
C SER A 87 2.79 -20.01 -58.76
N PRO A 88 3.35 -21.02 -58.07
CA PRO A 88 2.68 -22.29 -57.79
C PRO A 88 1.52 -22.09 -56.80
N PRO A 89 0.55 -23.04 -56.74
CA PRO A 89 -0.67 -22.85 -55.96
C PRO A 89 -0.34 -22.71 -54.46
N SER A 90 -0.98 -21.72 -53.83
CA SER A 90 -0.89 -21.44 -52.40
C SER A 90 -1.38 -22.63 -51.55
N PRO A 91 -0.75 -22.95 -50.41
CA PRO A 91 -1.25 -23.96 -49.49
C PRO A 91 -2.62 -23.53 -48.89
N PRO A 92 -3.45 -24.49 -48.43
CA PRO A 92 -4.78 -24.18 -47.94
C PRO A 92 -4.72 -23.26 -46.71
N ALA A 93 -5.62 -22.28 -46.67
CA ALA A 93 -5.73 -21.33 -45.58
C ALA A 93 -5.92 -22.05 -44.25
N PHE A 94 -5.04 -21.77 -43.28
CA PHE A 94 -5.24 -22.17 -41.89
C PHE A 94 -6.60 -21.59 -41.42
N PRO A 95 -7.46 -22.40 -40.77
CA PRO A 95 -8.70 -21.89 -40.23
C PRO A 95 -8.37 -20.88 -39.12
N VAL A 96 -8.81 -19.64 -39.33
CA VAL A 96 -8.82 -18.59 -38.31
C VAL A 96 -9.56 -19.14 -37.09
N PRO A 97 -8.96 -19.15 -35.88
CA PRO A 97 -9.68 -19.56 -34.68
C PRO A 97 -10.87 -18.61 -34.53
N ARG A 98 -12.10 -19.14 -34.61
CA ARG A 98 -13.29 -18.38 -34.26
C ARG A 98 -13.11 -17.94 -32.81
N GLY A 99 -13.01 -16.62 -32.60
CA GLY A 99 -13.05 -16.04 -31.27
C GLY A 99 -14.32 -16.52 -30.58
N HIS A 100 -14.16 -17.27 -29.49
CA HIS A 100 -15.26 -17.51 -28.58
C HIS A 100 -15.71 -16.14 -28.06
N PRO A 101 -16.99 -15.75 -28.17
CA PRO A 101 -17.51 -14.62 -27.41
C PRO A 101 -17.53 -15.05 -25.94
N GLY A 102 -16.40 -14.90 -25.27
CA GLY A 102 -16.26 -15.04 -23.82
C GLY A 102 -16.89 -13.84 -23.13
N ALA A 103 -18.21 -13.74 -23.21
CA ALA A 103 -18.98 -12.98 -22.26
C ALA A 103 -19.08 -13.79 -20.95
N ALA A 104 -18.93 -13.09 -19.82
CA ALA A 104 -19.22 -13.54 -18.45
C ALA A 104 -18.14 -14.33 -17.67
N VAL A 105 -17.07 -13.65 -17.23
CA VAL A 105 -16.43 -13.89 -15.90
C VAL A 105 -15.98 -12.59 -15.20
N ALA A 106 -15.92 -11.43 -15.89
CA ALA A 106 -15.41 -10.17 -15.33
C ALA A 106 -16.33 -9.46 -14.31
N GLY A 107 -17.58 -9.90 -14.13
CA GLY A 107 -18.55 -9.21 -13.27
C GLY A 107 -18.41 -9.52 -11.78
N SER A 108 -18.15 -10.77 -11.41
CA SER A 108 -18.19 -11.19 -9.99
C SER A 108 -16.99 -10.68 -9.17
N SER A 109 -15.81 -10.58 -9.79
CA SER A 109 -14.59 -10.11 -9.12
C SER A 109 -14.61 -8.60 -8.86
N SER A 110 -15.04 -7.78 -9.84
CA SER A 110 -15.11 -6.32 -9.70
C SER A 110 -16.13 -5.90 -8.63
N TRP A 111 -17.32 -6.49 -8.64
CA TRP A 111 -18.33 -6.23 -7.61
C TRP A 111 -17.88 -6.67 -6.22
N ARG A 112 -17.24 -7.84 -6.11
CA ARG A 112 -16.68 -8.31 -4.83
C ARG A 112 -15.65 -7.32 -4.28
N ARG A 113 -14.73 -6.81 -5.11
CA ARG A 113 -13.74 -5.79 -4.71
C ARG A 113 -14.40 -4.50 -4.24
N ILE A 114 -15.36 -3.98 -5.01
CA ILE A 114 -16.11 -2.77 -4.63
C ILE A 114 -16.81 -2.96 -3.28
N THR A 115 -17.46 -4.11 -3.06
CA THR A 115 -18.12 -4.40 -1.79
C THR A 115 -17.12 -4.53 -0.63
N LEU A 116 -15.99 -5.21 -0.82
CA LEU A 116 -14.95 -5.34 0.20
C LEU A 116 -14.34 -3.99 0.57
N MET A 117 -14.07 -3.14 -0.42
CA MET A 117 -13.57 -1.78 -0.21
C MET A 117 -14.58 -0.93 0.58
N ILE A 118 -15.86 -0.92 0.18
CA ILE A 118 -16.91 -0.19 0.90
C ILE A 118 -17.03 -0.68 2.35
N LEU A 119 -17.04 -2.00 2.55
CA LEU A 119 -17.14 -2.59 3.87
C LEU A 119 -15.94 -2.22 4.75
N ALA A 120 -14.73 -2.29 4.20
CA ALA A 120 -13.52 -1.97 4.94
C ALA A 120 -13.47 -0.50 5.37
N ILE A 121 -13.76 0.43 4.44
CA ILE A 121 -13.84 1.86 4.75
C ILE A 121 -14.91 2.11 5.82
N THR A 122 -16.09 1.51 5.67
CA THR A 122 -17.18 1.65 6.66
C THR A 122 -16.77 1.14 8.05
N ILE A 123 -16.07 0.00 8.13
CA ILE A 123 -15.62 -0.55 9.42
C ILE A 123 -14.54 0.33 10.04
N HIS A 124 -13.66 0.94 9.24
CA HIS A 124 -12.59 1.80 9.75
C HIS A 124 -13.11 3.13 10.32
N ASN A 125 -14.20 3.65 9.76
CA ASN A 125 -14.87 4.86 10.25
C ASN A 125 -15.43 4.72 11.69
N VAL A 126 -15.62 3.48 12.18
CA VAL A 126 -16.13 3.23 13.54
C VAL A 126 -15.09 3.64 14.60
N PRO A 127 -13.85 3.12 14.59
CA PRO A 127 -12.78 3.59 15.47
C PRO A 127 -12.51 5.10 15.41
N GLU A 128 -12.57 5.71 14.22
CA GLU A 128 -12.39 7.15 14.06
C GLU A 128 -13.51 7.97 14.72
N GLY A 129 -14.77 7.59 14.46
CA GLY A 129 -15.91 8.21 15.12
C GLY A 129 -15.83 8.06 16.64
N LEU A 130 -15.50 6.87 17.13
CA LEU A 130 -15.28 6.64 18.57
C LEU A 130 -14.17 7.54 19.12
N ALA A 131 -13.07 7.75 18.39
CA ALA A 131 -11.97 8.61 18.82
C ALA A 131 -12.42 10.07 18.95
N VAL A 132 -13.17 10.59 17.98
CA VAL A 132 -13.78 11.93 18.05
C VAL A 132 -14.72 12.04 19.25
N GLY A 133 -15.60 11.05 19.42
CA GLY A 133 -16.57 10.99 20.52
C GLY A 133 -15.93 10.97 21.90
N VAL A 134 -14.93 10.10 22.10
CA VAL A 134 -14.15 10.02 23.34
C VAL A 134 -13.37 11.30 23.57
N GLY A 135 -12.77 11.89 22.53
CA GLY A 135 -12.08 13.17 22.61
C GLY A 135 -12.96 14.27 23.21
N PHE A 136 -14.20 14.42 22.72
CA PHE A 136 -15.16 15.38 23.28
C PHE A 136 -15.71 14.97 24.65
N GLY A 137 -16.01 13.68 24.86
CA GLY A 137 -16.55 13.18 26.13
C GLY A 137 -15.53 13.15 27.28
N ALA A 138 -14.23 13.20 26.97
CA ALA A 138 -13.15 13.25 27.95
C ALA A 138 -12.71 14.67 28.31
N VAL A 139 -13.30 15.71 27.70
CA VAL A 139 -12.92 17.11 27.95
C VAL A 139 -12.99 17.43 29.44
N GLY A 140 -11.87 17.90 29.99
CA GLY A 140 -11.73 18.25 31.42
C GLY A 140 -11.38 17.08 32.35
N LYS A 141 -11.26 15.84 31.86
CA LYS A 141 -10.82 14.69 32.68
C LYS A 141 -9.31 14.65 32.91
N SER A 142 -8.53 15.32 32.06
CA SER A 142 -7.07 15.41 32.15
C SER A 142 -6.59 16.73 31.56
N ALA A 143 -5.37 17.16 31.91
CA ALA A 143 -4.76 18.39 31.39
C ALA A 143 -4.62 18.39 29.85
N SER A 144 -4.46 17.21 29.24
CA SER A 144 -4.36 17.04 27.79
C SER A 144 -5.72 16.94 27.10
N ALA A 145 -6.77 16.52 27.81
CA ALA A 145 -8.12 16.35 27.25
C ALA A 145 -8.87 17.69 27.23
N THR A 146 -8.49 18.55 26.28
CA THR A 146 -9.07 19.90 26.12
C THR A 146 -10.07 19.92 24.97
N PHE A 147 -11.03 20.86 25.03
CA PHE A 147 -11.94 21.11 23.91
C PHE A 147 -11.19 21.43 22.61
N GLN A 148 -10.06 22.14 22.70
CA GLN A 148 -9.24 22.47 21.55
C GLN A 148 -8.63 21.22 20.91
N SER A 149 -8.10 20.29 21.71
CA SER A 149 -7.58 19.01 21.21
C SER A 149 -8.68 18.18 20.54
N ALA A 150 -9.85 18.03 21.18
CA ALA A 150 -10.98 17.30 20.62
C ALA A 150 -11.49 17.92 19.31
N ARG A 151 -11.57 19.26 19.25
CA ARG A 151 -11.97 20.00 18.03
C ARG A 151 -10.96 19.79 16.92
N ASN A 152 -9.67 19.92 17.19
CA ASN A 152 -8.66 19.82 16.14
C ASN A 152 -8.62 18.37 15.59
N LEU A 153 -8.74 17.35 16.45
CA LEU A 153 -8.92 15.96 16.06
C LEU A 153 -10.14 15.77 15.13
N ALA A 154 -11.30 16.32 15.50
CA ALA A 154 -12.51 16.22 14.70
C ALA A 154 -12.38 16.89 13.33
N ILE A 155 -11.65 18.00 13.24
CA ILE A 155 -11.37 18.67 11.97
C ILE A 155 -10.40 17.82 11.12
N GLY A 156 -9.36 17.25 11.73
CA GLY A 156 -8.42 16.36 11.05
C GLY A 156 -9.14 15.17 10.40
N ILE A 157 -9.93 14.45 11.20
CA ILE A 157 -10.74 13.31 10.75
C ILE A 157 -11.78 13.77 9.69
N GLY A 158 -12.45 14.90 9.91
CA GLY A 158 -13.42 15.41 8.93
C GLY A 158 -12.82 15.72 7.55
N ILE A 159 -11.56 16.15 7.49
CA ILE A 159 -10.88 16.47 6.22
C ILE A 159 -10.50 15.20 5.45
N GLN A 160 -10.02 14.15 6.12
CA GLN A 160 -9.67 12.87 5.47
C GLN A 160 -10.89 12.10 4.97
N ASN A 161 -12.04 12.29 5.61
CA ASN A 161 -13.26 11.55 5.26
C ASN A 161 -13.83 11.99 3.91
N PHE A 162 -13.46 13.17 3.43
CA PHE A 162 -13.84 13.61 2.08
C PHE A 162 -13.13 12.78 0.99
N PRO A 163 -11.78 12.68 0.94
CA PRO A 163 -11.09 11.72 0.10
C PRO A 163 -11.60 10.27 0.20
N GLU A 164 -11.93 9.79 1.40
CA GLU A 164 -12.44 8.43 1.60
C GLU A 164 -13.84 8.21 1.01
N GLY A 165 -14.76 9.17 1.22
CA GLY A 165 -16.08 9.15 0.60
C GLY A 165 -15.99 9.17 -0.94
N LEU A 166 -15.01 9.90 -1.49
CA LEU A 166 -14.72 9.86 -2.93
C LEU A 166 -14.15 8.51 -3.38
N ALA A 167 -13.29 7.88 -2.57
CA ALA A 167 -12.74 6.56 -2.85
C ALA A 167 -13.84 5.48 -2.93
N VAL A 168 -14.93 5.62 -2.17
CA VAL A 168 -16.14 4.79 -2.32
C VAL A 168 -16.96 5.16 -3.56
N SER A 169 -17.14 6.45 -3.80
CA SER A 169 -18.00 6.97 -4.86
C SER A 169 -17.47 6.65 -6.27
N LEU A 170 -16.16 6.74 -6.50
CA LEU A 170 -15.58 6.60 -7.84
C LEU A 170 -15.71 5.19 -8.44
N PRO A 171 -15.46 4.10 -7.68
CA PRO A 171 -15.67 2.74 -8.20
C PRO A 171 -17.15 2.43 -8.45
N LEU A 172 -18.06 2.93 -7.61
CA LEU A 172 -19.51 2.81 -7.86
C LEU A 172 -19.92 3.56 -9.14
N ARG A 173 -19.34 4.73 -9.39
CA ARG A 173 -19.55 5.44 -10.65
C ARG A 173 -19.02 4.63 -11.84
N GLY A 174 -17.84 4.02 -11.70
CA GLY A 174 -17.25 3.12 -12.69
C GLY A 174 -18.08 1.86 -12.97
N ALA A 175 -18.78 1.35 -11.95
CA ALA A 175 -19.71 0.22 -12.06
C ALA A 175 -21.08 0.59 -12.71
N GLY A 176 -21.27 1.85 -13.11
CA GLY A 176 -22.44 2.29 -13.88
C GLY A 176 -23.52 3.03 -13.06
N PHE A 177 -23.29 3.33 -11.78
CA PHE A 177 -24.22 4.16 -11.01
C PHE A 177 -24.22 5.61 -11.52
N SER A 178 -25.34 6.32 -11.32
CA SER A 178 -25.39 7.76 -11.55
C SER A 178 -24.48 8.49 -10.55
N PRO A 179 -23.89 9.65 -10.93
CA PRO A 179 -22.97 10.38 -10.05
C PRO A 179 -23.60 10.71 -8.69
N TRP A 180 -24.89 11.06 -8.68
CA TRP A 180 -25.63 11.35 -7.44
C TRP A 180 -25.80 10.11 -6.56
N LYS A 181 -26.13 8.95 -7.13
CA LYS A 181 -26.25 7.70 -6.35
C LYS A 181 -24.90 7.27 -5.79
N ALA A 182 -23.85 7.33 -6.60
CA ALA A 182 -22.50 6.98 -6.17
C ALA A 182 -22.03 7.87 -5.01
N PHE A 183 -22.24 9.19 -5.12
CA PHE A 183 -21.99 10.15 -4.06
C PHE A 183 -22.76 9.81 -2.77
N TRP A 184 -24.07 9.54 -2.87
CA TRP A 184 -24.87 9.15 -1.70
C TRP A 184 -24.34 7.90 -1.01
N TYR A 185 -23.93 6.88 -1.76
CA TYR A 185 -23.33 5.70 -1.15
C TYR A 185 -22.00 6.01 -0.45
N GLY A 186 -21.17 6.91 -0.99
CA GLY A 186 -19.97 7.41 -0.31
C GLY A 186 -20.28 8.14 1.00
N GLN A 187 -21.32 8.97 1.02
CA GLN A 187 -21.75 9.64 2.26
C GLN A 187 -22.35 8.65 3.27
N LEU A 188 -23.09 7.65 2.78
CA LEU A 188 -23.68 6.61 3.64
C LEU A 188 -22.62 5.74 4.31
N SER A 189 -21.50 5.45 3.65
CA SER A 189 -20.36 4.76 4.30
C SER A 189 -19.71 5.60 5.40
N GLY A 190 -19.75 6.93 5.29
CA GLY A 190 -19.27 7.84 6.34
C GLY A 190 -20.25 8.06 7.49
N MET A 191 -21.55 7.79 7.29
CA MET A 191 -22.59 8.05 8.31
C MET A 191 -22.39 7.26 9.60
N VAL A 192 -21.64 6.16 9.58
CA VAL A 192 -21.32 5.38 10.77
C VAL A 192 -20.46 6.15 11.78
N GLU A 193 -19.66 7.11 11.33
CA GLU A 193 -18.76 7.91 12.16
C GLU A 193 -19.51 8.79 13.18
N PRO A 194 -20.50 9.64 12.81
CA PRO A 194 -21.24 10.42 13.81
C PRO A 194 -22.03 9.54 14.79
N LEU A 195 -22.54 8.38 14.35
CA LEU A 195 -23.16 7.41 15.25
C LEU A 195 -22.15 6.87 16.27
N ALA A 196 -21.00 6.42 15.79
CA ALA A 196 -19.91 5.95 16.64
C ALA A 196 -19.39 7.05 17.58
N GLY A 197 -19.32 8.31 17.13
CA GLY A 197 -18.92 9.44 17.95
C GLY A 197 -19.90 9.76 19.08
N VAL A 198 -21.20 9.71 18.82
CA VAL A 198 -22.20 9.84 19.88
C VAL A 198 -22.04 8.71 20.91
N LEU A 199 -21.85 7.46 20.45
CA LEU A 199 -21.61 6.33 21.35
C LEU A 199 -20.32 6.48 22.16
N GLY A 200 -19.23 6.92 21.53
CA GLY A 200 -17.94 7.16 22.19
C GLY A 200 -18.04 8.25 23.25
N ALA A 201 -18.78 9.33 22.98
CA ALA A 201 -19.01 10.42 23.93
C ALA A 201 -19.87 9.99 25.13
N LEU A 202 -20.83 9.07 24.93
CA LEU A 202 -21.67 8.54 26.01
C LEU A 202 -20.96 7.46 26.84
N ALA A 203 -20.11 6.66 26.21
CA ALA A 203 -19.48 5.48 26.79
C ALA A 203 -17.96 5.64 27.03
N VAL A 204 -17.48 6.86 27.30
CA VAL A 204 -16.04 7.18 27.40
C VAL A 204 -15.27 6.21 28.29
N ALA A 205 -15.79 5.87 29.47
CA ALA A 205 -15.10 4.98 30.41
C ALA A 205 -14.87 3.56 29.86
N LEU A 206 -15.68 3.11 28.90
CA LEU A 206 -15.53 1.83 28.22
C LEU A 206 -14.73 1.96 26.92
N ALA A 207 -14.93 3.06 26.18
CA ALA A 207 -14.32 3.28 24.88
C ALA A 207 -12.84 3.68 24.97
N GLU A 208 -12.44 4.49 25.95
CA GLU A 208 -11.07 4.99 26.14
C GLU A 208 -10.00 3.88 26.22
N PRO A 209 -10.14 2.83 27.05
CA PRO A 209 -9.15 1.74 27.07
C PRO A 209 -9.22 0.82 25.84
N LEU A 210 -10.34 0.80 25.11
CA LEU A 210 -10.53 -0.06 23.94
C LEU A 210 -10.02 0.60 22.64
N LEU A 211 -10.01 1.93 22.59
CA LEU A 211 -9.61 2.73 21.44
C LEU A 211 -8.26 2.35 20.81
N PRO A 212 -7.14 2.19 21.54
CA PRO A 212 -5.86 1.86 20.91
C PRO A 212 -5.89 0.51 20.20
N TYR A 213 -6.64 -0.45 20.72
CA TYR A 213 -6.82 -1.75 20.07
C TYR A 213 -7.74 -1.64 18.84
N ALA A 214 -8.82 -0.88 18.96
CA ALA A 214 -9.75 -0.63 17.86
C ALA A 214 -9.05 0.09 16.70
N LEU A 215 -8.33 1.17 16.97
CA LEU A 215 -7.55 1.93 15.99
C LEU A 215 -6.43 1.08 15.37
N GLY A 216 -5.72 0.29 16.17
CA GLY A 216 -4.69 -0.62 15.65
C GLY A 216 -5.25 -1.70 14.71
N PHE A 217 -6.39 -2.29 15.06
CA PHE A 217 -7.12 -3.22 14.20
C PHE A 217 -7.57 -2.55 12.90
N ALA A 218 -8.15 -1.35 13.02
CA ALA A 218 -8.57 -0.54 11.88
C ALA A 218 -7.39 -0.28 10.93
N ALA A 219 -6.26 0.21 11.45
CA ALA A 219 -5.06 0.52 10.69
C ALA A 219 -4.57 -0.70 9.91
N GLY A 220 -4.52 -1.86 10.56
CA GLY A 220 -4.17 -3.12 9.89
C GLY A 220 -5.13 -3.49 8.75
N ALA A 221 -6.43 -3.34 8.97
CA ALA A 221 -7.46 -3.63 7.95
C ALA A 221 -7.32 -2.71 6.73
N MET A 222 -7.05 -1.42 6.92
CA MET A 222 -6.87 -0.48 5.80
C MET A 222 -5.57 -0.71 5.05
N VAL A 223 -4.48 -1.09 5.73
CA VAL A 223 -3.25 -1.51 5.05
C VAL A 223 -3.52 -2.73 4.17
N TYR A 224 -4.26 -3.74 4.67
CA TYR A 224 -4.61 -4.92 3.88
C TYR A 224 -5.41 -4.55 2.62
N VAL A 225 -6.46 -3.74 2.73
CA VAL A 225 -7.28 -3.32 1.58
C VAL A 225 -6.50 -2.47 0.58
N VAL A 226 -5.65 -1.57 1.06
CA VAL A 226 -4.80 -0.77 0.17
C VAL A 226 -3.86 -1.67 -0.63
N MET A 227 -3.27 -2.67 0.01
CA MET A 227 -2.29 -3.57 -0.63
C MET A 227 -2.93 -4.61 -1.54
N ASP A 228 -4.06 -5.20 -1.15
CA ASP A 228 -4.70 -6.32 -1.86
C ASP A 228 -5.67 -5.85 -2.96
N ASP A 229 -6.34 -4.71 -2.75
CA ASP A 229 -7.35 -4.19 -3.69
C ASP A 229 -6.88 -2.91 -4.40
N ILE A 230 -6.53 -1.84 -3.67
CA ILE A 230 -6.36 -0.50 -4.27
C ILE A 230 -5.09 -0.40 -5.13
N ILE A 231 -3.93 -0.80 -4.61
CA ILE A 231 -2.66 -0.69 -5.35
C ILE A 231 -2.67 -1.57 -6.61
N PRO A 232 -3.06 -2.86 -6.56
CA PRO A 232 -3.12 -3.70 -7.75
C PRO A 232 -4.06 -3.12 -8.82
N GLU A 233 -5.24 -2.66 -8.42
CA GLU A 233 -6.22 -2.06 -9.34
C GLU A 233 -5.65 -0.81 -10.03
N ALA A 234 -4.99 0.07 -9.28
CA ALA A 234 -4.37 1.28 -9.80
C ALA A 234 -3.24 0.98 -10.80
N GLN A 235 -2.47 -0.09 -10.59
CA GLN A 235 -1.41 -0.52 -11.50
C GLN A 235 -1.96 -1.17 -12.78
N THR A 236 -3.06 -1.93 -12.68
CA THR A 236 -3.70 -2.55 -13.86
C THR A 236 -4.42 -1.56 -14.77
N SER A 237 -4.72 -0.35 -14.27
CA SER A 237 -5.42 0.72 -14.99
C SER A 237 -4.57 1.48 -16.04
N GLY A 238 -3.36 0.99 -16.34
CA GLY A 238 -2.49 1.52 -17.42
C GLY A 238 -1.67 2.76 -17.07
N ASN A 239 -1.84 3.34 -15.87
CA ASN A 239 -1.17 4.56 -15.43
C ASN A 239 -0.35 4.37 -14.14
N GLY A 240 0.30 3.21 -13.98
CA GLY A 240 0.98 2.82 -12.73
C GLY A 240 1.95 3.85 -12.15
N LYS A 241 2.72 4.55 -12.98
CA LYS A 241 3.61 5.64 -12.54
C LYS A 241 2.85 6.84 -11.95
N LEU A 242 1.78 7.27 -12.61
CA LEU A 242 0.93 8.36 -12.13
C LEU A 242 0.25 7.97 -10.82
N ALA A 243 -0.25 6.73 -10.74
CA ALA A 243 -0.83 6.17 -9.53
C ALA A 243 0.17 6.21 -8.36
N SER A 244 1.40 5.74 -8.54
CA SER A 244 2.42 5.80 -7.50
C SER A 244 2.75 7.24 -7.06
N TRP A 245 2.94 8.17 -7.99
CA TRP A 245 3.21 9.58 -7.65
C TRP A 245 2.06 10.24 -6.88
N THR A 246 0.82 9.99 -7.31
CA THR A 246 -0.38 10.53 -6.65
C THR A 246 -0.63 9.86 -5.30
N SER A 247 -0.31 8.57 -5.12
CA SER A 247 -0.34 7.91 -3.82
C SER A 247 0.67 8.50 -2.84
N ILE A 248 1.91 8.78 -3.29
CA ILE A 248 2.93 9.44 -2.44
C ILE A 248 2.46 10.84 -2.05
N LEU A 249 1.98 11.63 -3.01
CA LEU A 249 1.46 12.96 -2.74
C LEU A 249 0.29 12.91 -1.76
N GLY A 250 -0.67 12.01 -1.97
CA GLY A 250 -1.82 11.81 -1.08
C GLY A 250 -1.40 11.43 0.33
N PHE A 251 -0.43 10.50 0.47
CA PHE A 251 0.12 10.13 1.78
C PHE A 251 0.78 11.31 2.49
N VAL A 252 1.60 12.10 1.79
CA VAL A 252 2.26 13.29 2.37
C VAL A 252 1.24 14.33 2.80
N VAL A 253 0.23 14.60 1.96
CA VAL A 253 -0.85 15.54 2.30
C VAL A 253 -1.60 15.06 3.53
N MET A 254 -1.96 13.76 3.57
CA MET A 254 -2.66 13.18 4.71
C MET A 254 -1.85 13.26 6.01
N MET A 255 -0.58 12.85 5.97
CA MET A 255 0.30 12.95 7.15
C MET A 255 0.54 14.39 7.60
N SER A 256 0.59 15.34 6.67
CA SER A 256 0.74 16.76 7.02
C SER A 256 -0.51 17.31 7.69
N LEU A 257 -1.70 16.85 7.29
CA LEU A 257 -2.97 17.24 7.90
C LEU A 257 -3.13 16.62 9.29
N ASP A 258 -2.79 15.34 9.44
CA ASP A 258 -2.86 14.63 10.73
C ASP A 258 -1.92 15.27 11.77
N VAL A 259 -0.65 15.48 11.41
CA VAL A 259 0.34 16.12 12.32
C VAL A 259 0.06 17.62 12.50
N GLY A 260 -0.49 18.29 11.48
CA GLY A 260 -0.77 19.72 11.52
C GLY A 260 -2.04 20.09 12.30
N LEU A 261 -3.01 19.18 12.38
CA LEU A 261 -4.28 19.34 13.09
C LEU A 261 -4.34 18.52 14.39
N GLY A 262 -3.32 17.71 14.68
CA GLY A 262 -3.15 16.99 15.95
C GLY A 262 -2.32 17.77 16.96
#